data_AF-A0A941Z8M5-F1
#
_entry.id   AF-A0A941Z8M5-F1
#
_cell.length_a   1.000
_cell.length_b   1.000
_cell.length_c   1.000
_cell.angle_alpha   90.00
_cell.angle_beta   90.00
_cell.angle_gamma   90.00
#
_symmetry.space_group_name_H-M   'P 1'
#
loop_
_entity.id
_entity.type
_entity.pdbx_description
1 polymer ?
#
loop_
_entity_poly.entity_id
_entity_poly.type
_entity_poly.pdbx_seq_one_letter_code
_entity_poly.pdbx_strand_id
1 'polypeptide(L)' 'QMSRLDSVRIAVMKAQSTLRGTVLASDAFFPFRDGLDEAANAGVTAVIQPGGSVKDEDVIKAADEHGIAMIFTKMRHFRH' A
#
# COMPACT_ATOMS: atom_id res chain seq x y z
N GLN A 1 -5.34 -12.42 -4.67
CA GLN A 1 -6.54 -12.00 -3.89
C GLN A 1 -7.37 -11.10 -4.79
N MET A 2 -8.69 -11.11 -4.67
CA MET A 2 -9.55 -10.30 -5.56
C MET A 2 -9.55 -8.81 -5.18
N SER A 3 -9.36 -8.49 -3.89
CA SER A 3 -9.27 -7.12 -3.38
C SER A 3 -7.86 -6.77 -2.92
N ARG A 4 -7.46 -5.52 -3.18
CA ARG A 4 -6.18 -4.98 -2.72
C ARG A 4 -6.18 -4.74 -1.21
N LEU A 5 -7.29 -4.30 -0.65
CA LEU A 5 -7.45 -4.13 0.80
C LEU A 5 -7.28 -5.47 1.54
N ASP A 6 -7.91 -6.53 1.06
CA ASP A 6 -7.76 -7.86 1.67
C ASP A 6 -6.33 -8.38 1.57
N SER A 7 -5.61 -8.03 0.49
CA SER A 7 -4.20 -8.37 0.36
C SER A 7 -3.35 -7.72 1.46
N VAL A 8 -3.60 -6.44 1.76
CA VAL A 8 -2.93 -5.73 2.86
C VAL A 8 -3.28 -6.34 4.21
N ARG A 9 -4.58 -6.58 4.47
CA ARG A 9 -5.02 -7.20 5.73
C ARG A 9 -4.40 -8.57 5.96
N ILE A 10 -4.34 -9.41 4.93
CA ILE A 10 -3.68 -10.72 5.02
C ILE A 10 -2.18 -10.55 5.29
N ALA A 11 -1.51 -9.59 4.66
CA ALA A 11 -0.09 -9.32 4.90
C ALA A 11 0.16 -8.87 6.35
N VAL A 12 -0.67 -7.96 6.87
CA VAL A 12 -0.63 -7.49 8.26
C VAL A 12 -0.89 -8.64 9.24
N MET A 13 -1.95 -9.42 9.02
CA MET A 13 -2.31 -10.56 9.85
C MET A 13 -1.23 -11.65 9.87
N LYS A 14 -0.56 -11.88 8.73
CA LYS A 14 0.50 -12.90 8.61
C LYS A 14 1.86 -12.42 9.11
N ALA A 15 2.06 -11.13 9.31
CA ALA A 15 3.30 -10.61 9.87
C ALA A 15 3.47 -11.18 11.29
N GLN A 16 4.48 -12.01 11.48
CA GLN A 16 4.82 -12.60 12.78
C GLN A 16 5.72 -11.68 13.62
N SER A 17 5.96 -10.46 13.14
CA SER A 17 6.80 -9.45 13.75
C SER A 17 6.10 -8.10 13.68
N THR A 18 6.61 -7.13 14.46
CA THR A 18 6.16 -5.74 14.32
C THR A 18 6.39 -5.23 12.89
N LEU A 19 5.41 -4.49 12.37
CA LEU A 19 5.50 -3.82 11.07
C LEU A 19 5.95 -2.36 11.20
N ARG A 20 6.25 -1.89 12.41
CA ARG A 20 6.73 -0.53 12.66
C ARG A 20 8.06 -0.29 11.93
N GLY A 21 8.10 0.72 11.07
CA GLY A 21 9.31 1.08 10.30
C GLY A 21 9.57 0.18 9.10
N THR A 22 8.62 -0.68 8.73
CA THR A 22 8.74 -1.54 7.55
C THR A 22 8.26 -0.84 6.29
N VAL A 23 8.53 -1.46 5.14
CA VAL A 23 8.14 -1.01 3.81
C VAL A 23 7.17 -2.01 3.21
N LEU A 24 6.10 -1.52 2.58
CA LEU A 24 5.13 -2.34 1.85
C LEU A 24 5.31 -2.17 0.33
N ALA A 25 5.28 -3.27 -0.41
CA ALA A 25 5.33 -3.27 -1.87
C ALA A 25 4.03 -3.84 -2.43
N SER A 26 3.42 -3.11 -3.38
CA SER A 26 2.26 -3.57 -4.13
C SER A 26 2.63 -3.80 -5.60
N ASP A 27 2.28 -4.97 -6.12
CA ASP A 27 2.53 -5.38 -7.51
C ASP A 27 1.65 -4.63 -8.53
N ALA A 28 0.53 -4.08 -8.08
CA ALA A 28 -0.35 -3.18 -8.83
C ALA A 28 -0.68 -1.92 -8.01
N PHE A 29 -1.34 -0.96 -8.64
CA PHE A 29 -1.72 0.27 -7.99
C PHE A 29 -2.81 0.05 -6.94
N PHE A 30 -2.92 0.96 -5.97
CA PHE A 30 -4.03 1.02 -5.03
C PHE A 30 -5.24 1.68 -5.70
N PRO A 31 -6.39 1.00 -5.81
CA PRO A 31 -7.59 1.58 -6.42
C PRO A 31 -8.26 2.61 -5.52
N PHE A 32 -8.07 2.50 -4.20
CA PHE A 32 -8.60 3.41 -3.17
C PHE A 32 -7.57 3.55 -2.04
N ARG A 33 -7.75 4.57 -1.19
CA ARG A 33 -6.85 4.85 -0.05
C ARG A 33 -6.93 3.84 1.09
N ASP A 34 -7.99 3.04 1.16
CA ASP A 34 -8.27 2.08 2.24
C ASP A 34 -7.11 1.11 2.51
N GLY A 35 -6.47 0.60 1.46
CA GLY A 35 -5.31 -0.28 1.60
C GLY A 35 -4.08 0.44 2.17
N LEU A 36 -3.95 1.75 1.92
CA LEU A 36 -2.86 2.55 2.47
C LEU A 36 -3.11 2.89 3.94
N ASP A 37 -4.35 3.27 4.28
CA ASP A 37 -4.75 3.57 5.65
C ASP A 37 -4.55 2.33 6.57
N GLU A 38 -4.89 1.14 6.08
CA GLU A 38 -4.64 -0.13 6.78
C GLU A 38 -3.14 -0.39 6.98
N ALA A 39 -2.31 -0.14 5.96
CA ALA A 39 -0.86 -0.31 6.07
C ALA A 39 -0.24 0.69 7.07
N ALA A 40 -0.73 1.94 7.07
CA ALA A 40 -0.32 2.97 8.00
C ALA A 40 -0.63 2.58 9.45
N ASN A 41 -1.85 2.08 9.70
CA ASN A 41 -2.27 1.60 11.02
C ASN A 41 -1.41 0.43 11.52
N ALA A 42 -0.88 -0.39 10.61
CA ALA A 42 0.07 -1.46 10.94
C ALA A 42 1.49 -0.96 11.26
N GLY A 43 1.82 0.31 10.97
CA GLY A 43 3.11 0.92 11.26
C GLY A 43 4.10 0.98 10.08
N VAL A 44 3.61 0.73 8.86
CA VAL A 44 4.40 0.88 7.63
C VAL A 44 4.78 2.36 7.45
N THR A 45 6.05 2.62 7.12
CA THR A 45 6.58 3.98 6.94
C THR A 45 6.85 4.35 5.49
N ALA A 46 6.87 3.36 4.59
CA ALA A 46 7.03 3.61 3.15
C ALA A 46 6.26 2.58 2.33
N VAL A 47 5.76 3.01 1.17
CA VAL A 47 4.98 2.19 0.24
C VAL A 47 5.50 2.38 -1.18
N ILE A 48 5.76 1.28 -1.88
CA ILE A 48 6.09 1.27 -3.31
C ILE A 48 4.94 0.65 -4.10
N GLN A 49 4.48 1.34 -5.14
CA GLN A 49 3.44 0.86 -6.05
C GLN A 49 3.63 1.39 -7.48
N PRO A 50 2.93 0.88 -8.49
CA PRO A 50 3.10 1.35 -9.87
C PRO A 50 2.49 2.73 -10.15
N GLY A 51 1.42 3.10 -9.46
CA GLY A 51 0.58 4.25 -9.82
C GLY A 51 -0.19 4.04 -11.13
N GLY A 52 -0.81 5.10 -11.61
CA GLY A 52 -1.69 5.12 -12.79
C GLY A 52 -3.16 4.83 -12.46
N SER A 53 -3.58 5.03 -11.21
CA SER A 53 -5.00 5.04 -10.85
C SER A 53 -5.61 6.41 -11.20
N VAL A 54 -6.89 6.42 -11.59
CA VAL A 54 -7.67 7.68 -11.64
C VAL A 54 -7.77 8.32 -10.24
N LYS A 55 -7.61 7.52 -9.18
CA LYS A 55 -7.69 7.94 -7.78
C LYS A 55 -6.33 8.05 -7.09
N ASP A 56 -5.24 8.20 -7.84
CA ASP A 56 -3.91 8.29 -7.23
C ASP A 56 -3.81 9.51 -6.29
N GLU A 57 -4.49 10.62 -6.59
CA GLU A 57 -4.50 11.81 -5.72
C GLU A 57 -5.03 11.51 -4.31
N ASP A 58 -6.11 10.73 -4.20
CA ASP A 58 -6.67 10.33 -2.90
C ASP A 58 -5.69 9.46 -2.10
N VAL A 59 -4.94 8.59 -2.80
CA VAL A 59 -3.97 7.68 -2.21
C VAL A 59 -2.69 8.43 -1.79
N ILE A 60 -2.23 9.38 -2.61
CA ILE A 60 -1.09 10.25 -2.27
C ILE A 60 -1.43 11.10 -1.04
N LYS A 61 -2.61 11.70 -1.02
CA LYS A 61 -3.08 12.48 0.13
C LYS A 61 -3.11 11.65 1.41
N ALA A 62 -3.57 10.40 1.32
CA ALA A 62 -3.51 9.47 2.46
C ALA A 62 -2.07 9.19 2.90
N ALA A 63 -1.13 9.06 1.97
CA ALA A 63 0.28 8.88 2.29
C ALA A 63 0.84 10.09 3.06
N ASP A 64 0.52 11.30 2.58
CA ASP A 64 0.94 12.55 3.21
C ASP A 64 0.33 12.72 4.61
N GLU A 65 -0.97 12.43 4.77
CA GLU A 65 -1.68 12.46 6.05
C GLU A 65 -1.06 11.51 7.09
N HIS A 66 -0.57 10.35 6.64
CA HIS A 66 0.07 9.35 7.50
C HIS A 66 1.60 9.50 7.60
N GLY A 67 2.22 10.45 6.89
CA GLY A 67 3.67 10.62 6.85
C GLY A 67 4.41 9.45 6.21
N ILE A 68 3.76 8.75 5.27
CA ILE A 68 4.31 7.60 4.56
C ILE A 68 5.04 8.08 3.30
N ALA A 69 6.30 7.63 3.12
CA ALA A 69 6.99 7.85 1.87
C ALA A 69 6.39 6.97 0.76
N MET A 70 5.83 7.58 -0.29
CA MET A 70 5.26 6.85 -1.43
C MET A 70 6.17 6.92 -2.66
N ILE A 71 6.41 5.76 -3.30
CA ILE A 71 7.25 5.63 -4.50
C ILE A 71 6.45 5.01 -5.64
N PHE A 72 6.52 5.64 -6.82
CA PHE A 72 5.90 5.13 -8.05
C PHE A 72 6.91 4.41 -8.97
N THR A 73 6.64 3.16 -9.33
CA THR A 73 7.49 2.38 -10.26
C THR A 73 7.09 2.53 -11.73
N LYS A 74 5.86 2.97 -12.01
CA LYS A 74 5.25 3.01 -13.36
C LYS A 74 5.20 1.64 -14.07
N MET A 75 5.39 0.53 -13.34
CA MET A 75 5.38 -0.83 -13.89
C MET A 75 4.62 -1.78 -12.97
N ARG A 76 3.68 -2.54 -13.53
CA ARG A 76 2.91 -3.56 -12.80
C ARG A 76 3.55 -4.94 -12.96
N HIS A 77 3.49 -5.75 -11.92
CA HIS A 77 4.06 -7.10 -11.88
C HIS A 77 3.01 -8.16 -11.57
N PHE A 78 1.87 -8.15 -12.28
CA PHE A 78 0.84 -9.16 -12.10
C PHE A 78 1.35 -10.57 -12.42
N ARG A 79 0.98 -11.52 -11.57
CA ARG A 79 1.17 -12.95 -11.78
C ARG A 79 -0.07 -13.69 -11.27
N HIS A 80 -0.67 -14.49 -12.14
CA HIS A 80 -1.90 -15.25 -11.85
C HIS A 80 -1.57 -16.63 -11.30
#